data_AF-A0A497A2D0-F1
#
_entry.id   AF-A0A497A2D0-F1
#
_cell.length_a   1.000
_cell.length_b   1.000
_cell.length_c   1.000
_cell.angle_alpha   90.00
_cell.angle_beta   90.00
_cell.angle_gamma   90.00
#
_symmetry.space_group_name_H-M   'P 1'
#
loop_
_entity.id
_entity.type
_entity.pdbx_description
1 polymer ?
#
loop_
_entity_poly.entity_id
_entity_poly.type
_entity_poly.pdbx_seq_one_letter_code
_entity_poly.pdbx_strand_id
1 'polypeptide(L)'
;MTSDKSPTPKWIWRFFARLNVTAVLIAVVLLLAVLGSFFPQLPPTIATDPERLARWEAAVRARYGALTNLLAVSGAFRCFRSPVFLAPVALLALATLVCTLDRWRGLWRRAFHQPVRCSDVALDTAPHTASLTAPDAAALPRIVRECLEQRGFRVRTEVAPTNQPTIHLRGDRYRLSPLATLVTHLAVLLLLVGAVLSSGYGWRERVTIGPGETAEVGHGSNLALRDEGFIVARYPDGSVASYEAEISITEGDREVKRSRVRVNEPLTYGGVGLYLQSYAGTEGRYSVTLLTVHDPGYGLVITAGFLLLLGLTVSFNFPHCWVHARIGPQGTLRLAGRADRRAYDFGREFEALVKEIGARCSH
;
A
#
# COMPACT_ATOMS: atom_id res chain seq x y z
N MET A 1 -33.82 -12.43 17.57
CA MET A 1 -33.69 -10.96 17.61
C MET A 1 -32.50 -10.62 18.50
N THR A 2 -31.30 -10.51 17.94
CA THR A 2 -30.12 -10.06 18.69
C THR A 2 -30.05 -8.53 18.58
N SER A 3 -30.23 -7.87 19.72
CA SER A 3 -30.10 -6.42 19.89
C SER A 3 -28.69 -5.99 19.48
N ASP A 4 -28.56 -5.39 18.29
CA ASP A 4 -27.31 -4.78 17.82
C ASP A 4 -27.18 -3.39 18.45
N LYS A 5 -26.59 -3.35 19.65
CA LYS A 5 -26.17 -2.12 20.34
C LYS A 5 -24.83 -1.67 19.77
N SER A 6 -24.81 -1.15 18.54
CA SER A 6 -23.68 -0.35 18.08
C SER A 6 -23.80 1.10 18.61
N PRO A 7 -22.81 1.64 19.34
CA PRO A 7 -22.88 2.98 19.94
C PRO A 7 -22.72 4.12 18.92
N THR A 8 -22.47 3.80 17.65
CA THR A 8 -22.30 4.79 16.58
C THR A 8 -23.65 5.15 15.94
N PRO A 9 -24.02 6.44 15.86
CA PRO A 9 -25.21 6.85 15.13
C PRO A 9 -25.13 6.38 13.68
N LYS A 10 -26.10 5.57 13.23
CA LYS A 10 -26.13 4.98 11.87
C LYS A 10 -25.97 6.02 10.74
N TRP A 11 -26.31 7.28 11.00
CA TRP A 11 -26.15 8.38 10.04
C TRP A 11 -24.67 8.77 9.83
N ILE A 12 -23.84 8.77 10.88
CA ILE A 12 -22.40 9.09 10.80
C ILE A 12 -21.70 8.02 9.98
N TRP A 13 -21.98 6.75 10.25
CA TRP A 13 -21.46 5.63 9.46
C TRP A 13 -21.81 5.77 7.98
N ARG A 14 -23.09 6.05 7.68
CA ARG A 14 -23.58 6.26 6.31
C ARG A 14 -22.98 7.49 5.63
N PHE A 15 -22.55 8.51 6.38
CA PHE A 15 -21.87 9.68 5.83
C PHE A 15 -20.45 9.31 5.38
N PHE A 16 -19.65 8.72 6.28
CA PHE A 16 -18.26 8.33 5.98
C PHE A 16 -18.16 7.19 4.96
N ALA A 17 -19.19 6.35 4.82
CA ALA A 17 -19.26 5.30 3.79
C ALA A 17 -19.49 5.84 2.35
N ARG A 18 -19.77 7.15 2.18
CA ARG A 18 -20.01 7.75 0.85
C ARG A 18 -18.70 7.98 0.11
N LEU A 19 -18.64 7.50 -1.14
CA LEU A 19 -17.51 7.73 -2.05
C LEU A 19 -17.23 9.23 -2.27
N ASN A 20 -18.28 10.05 -2.37
CA ASN A 20 -18.14 11.49 -2.61
C ASN A 20 -17.42 12.18 -1.45
N VAL A 21 -17.72 11.79 -0.21
CA VAL A 21 -17.04 12.34 0.98
C VAL A 21 -15.56 12.00 0.94
N THR A 22 -15.23 10.74 0.66
CA THR A 22 -13.83 10.30 0.53
C THR A 22 -13.11 11.03 -0.60
N ALA A 23 -13.73 11.19 -1.78
CA ALA A 23 -13.14 11.89 -2.91
C ALA A 23 -12.88 13.38 -2.61
N VAL A 24 -13.80 14.06 -1.94
CA VAL A 24 -13.61 15.45 -1.50
C VAL A 24 -12.48 15.53 -0.48
N LEU A 25 -12.43 14.64 0.51
CA LEU A 25 -11.34 14.61 1.50
C LEU A 25 -9.98 14.39 0.84
N ILE A 26 -9.88 13.49 -0.14
CA ILE A 26 -8.65 13.29 -0.94
C ILE A 26 -8.27 14.61 -1.64
N ALA A 27 -9.21 15.26 -2.33
CA ALA A 27 -8.94 16.51 -3.03
C ALA A 27 -8.47 17.63 -2.08
N VAL A 28 -9.08 17.74 -0.90
CA VAL A 28 -8.69 18.71 0.14
C VAL A 28 -7.29 18.42 0.66
N VAL A 29 -6.98 17.17 1.02
CA VAL A 29 -5.65 16.78 1.50
C VAL A 29 -4.58 17.05 0.43
N LEU A 30 -4.86 16.71 -0.83
CA LEU A 30 -3.94 16.97 -1.95
C LEU A 30 -3.72 18.47 -2.16
N LEU A 31 -4.78 19.28 -2.13
CA LEU A 31 -4.67 20.73 -2.26
C LEU A 31 -3.82 21.33 -1.14
N LEU A 32 -4.09 20.96 0.11
CA LEU A 32 -3.31 21.44 1.25
C LEU A 32 -1.85 20.96 1.18
N ALA A 33 -1.59 19.75 0.70
CA ALA A 33 -0.25 19.24 0.50
C ALA A 33 0.52 20.05 -0.55
N VAL A 34 -0.12 20.36 -1.67
CA VAL A 34 0.44 21.22 -2.73
C VAL A 34 0.72 22.62 -2.17
N LEU A 35 -0.25 23.24 -1.51
CA LEU A 35 -0.10 24.58 -0.92
C LEU A 35 1.03 24.62 0.13
N GLY A 36 1.09 23.63 1.02
CA GLY A 36 2.15 23.53 2.03
C GLY A 36 3.56 23.34 1.44
N SER A 37 3.65 22.65 0.30
CA SER A 37 4.94 22.36 -0.35
C SER A 37 5.61 23.60 -0.98
N PHE A 38 4.87 24.70 -1.21
CA PHE A 38 5.45 25.96 -1.70
C PHE A 38 6.27 26.72 -0.64
N PHE A 39 6.14 26.36 0.64
CA PHE A 39 6.78 27.07 1.74
C PHE A 39 7.81 26.19 2.47
N PRO A 40 8.94 26.76 2.94
CA PRO A 40 9.90 26.02 3.73
C PRO A 40 9.27 25.60 5.06
N GLN A 41 9.18 24.30 5.29
CA GLN A 41 8.59 23.76 6.51
C GLN A 41 9.61 23.75 7.64
N LEU A 42 9.25 24.25 8.82
CA LEU A 42 10.12 24.31 9.99
C LEU A 42 10.39 22.90 10.54
N PRO A 43 11.64 22.42 10.49
CA PRO A 43 12.00 21.13 11.07
C PRO A 43 11.87 21.15 12.61
N PRO A 44 11.40 20.06 13.24
CA PRO A 44 11.24 20.01 14.70
C PRO A 44 12.58 20.08 15.44
N THR A 45 13.65 19.56 14.82
CA THR A 45 15.03 19.61 15.33
C THR A 45 15.62 21.01 15.30
N ILE A 46 15.07 21.91 14.49
CA ILE A 46 15.43 23.34 14.48
C ILE A 46 14.56 24.10 15.47
N ALA A 47 13.27 23.76 15.58
CA ALA A 47 12.33 24.42 16.48
C ALA A 47 12.69 24.32 17.98
N THR A 48 13.53 23.37 18.35
CA THR A 48 13.99 23.10 19.73
C THR A 48 15.33 23.76 20.07
N ASP A 49 16.04 24.32 19.10
CA ASP A 49 17.34 24.98 19.28
C ASP A 49 17.19 26.49 18.98
N PRO A 50 17.33 27.37 19.99
CA PRO A 50 17.11 28.80 19.84
C PRO A 50 17.99 29.46 18.77
N GLU A 51 19.27 29.08 18.67
CA GLU A 51 20.20 29.68 17.71
C GLU A 51 19.91 29.22 16.28
N ARG A 52 19.57 27.94 16.10
CA ARG A 52 19.15 27.43 14.79
C ARG A 52 17.80 28.00 14.37
N LEU A 53 16.86 28.16 15.30
CA LEU A 53 15.58 28.78 15.04
C LEU A 53 15.75 30.23 14.59
N ALA A 54 16.52 31.04 15.30
CA ALA A 54 16.78 32.44 14.94
C ALA A 54 17.40 32.58 13.54
N ARG A 55 18.37 31.70 13.19
CA ARG A 55 18.96 31.66 11.84
C ARG A 55 17.93 31.30 10.76
N TRP A 56 17.08 30.31 11.03
CA TRP A 56 16.02 29.91 10.11
C TRP A 56 15.00 31.05 9.91
N GLU A 57 14.58 31.72 10.98
CA GLU A 57 13.65 32.85 10.93
C GLU A 57 14.24 34.04 10.17
N ALA A 58 15.53 34.34 10.36
CA ALA A 58 16.23 35.36 9.60
C ALA A 58 16.25 35.03 8.10
N ALA A 59 16.52 33.78 7.72
CA ALA A 59 16.50 33.34 6.32
C ALA A 59 15.10 33.45 5.68
N VAL A 60 14.05 33.08 6.43
CA VAL A 60 12.66 33.23 5.97
C VAL A 60 12.30 34.71 5.83
N ARG A 61 12.66 35.55 6.81
CA ARG A 61 12.41 37.00 6.75
C ARG A 61 13.12 37.67 5.59
N ALA A 62 14.35 37.26 5.28
CA ALA A 62 15.07 37.73 4.10
C ALA A 62 14.36 37.38 2.79
N ARG A 63 13.73 36.20 2.72
CA ARG A 63 13.02 35.74 1.51
C ARG A 63 11.63 36.36 1.34
N TYR A 64 10.86 36.52 2.41
CA TYR A 64 9.45 36.92 2.35
C TYR A 64 9.18 38.34 2.88
N GLY A 65 10.15 39.01 3.49
CA GLY A 65 10.02 40.38 3.97
C GLY A 65 8.83 40.56 4.93
N ALA A 66 7.99 41.57 4.66
CA ALA A 66 6.81 41.88 5.47
C ALA A 66 5.75 40.76 5.48
N LEU A 67 5.69 39.92 4.44
CA LEU A 67 4.75 38.78 4.38
C LEU A 67 5.08 37.68 5.38
N THR A 68 6.30 37.65 5.92
CA THR A 68 6.77 36.60 6.83
C THR A 68 5.86 36.41 8.03
N ASN A 69 5.44 37.51 8.68
CA ASN A 69 4.61 37.43 9.88
C ASN A 69 3.21 36.87 9.54
N LEU A 70 2.63 37.28 8.41
CA LEU A 70 1.33 36.80 7.96
C LEU A 70 1.38 35.30 7.61
N LEU A 71 2.44 34.87 6.91
CA LEU A 71 2.68 33.46 6.58
C LEU A 71 2.97 32.60 7.82
N ALA A 72 3.64 33.15 8.83
CA ALA A 72 3.88 32.45 10.09
C ALA A 72 2.59 32.24 10.89
N VAL A 73 1.75 33.28 11.02
CA VAL A 73 0.47 33.22 11.74
C VAL A 73 -0.53 32.30 11.04
N SER A 74 -0.56 32.29 9.71
CA SER A 74 -1.41 31.36 8.95
C SER A 74 -0.96 29.89 9.06
N GLY A 75 0.23 29.63 9.62
CA GLY A 75 0.80 28.30 9.75
C GLY A 75 1.47 27.78 8.47
N ALA A 76 1.77 28.63 7.48
CA ALA A 76 2.34 28.21 6.19
C ALA A 76 3.65 27.42 6.35
N PHE A 77 4.50 27.80 7.31
CA PHE A 77 5.77 27.12 7.61
C PHE A 77 5.61 25.88 8.51
N ARG A 78 4.40 25.58 8.99
CA ARG A 78 4.11 24.40 9.82
C ARG A 78 2.87 23.66 9.29
N CYS A 79 2.60 23.77 7.99
CA CYS A 79 1.36 23.32 7.35
C CYS A 79 1.07 21.84 7.65
N PHE A 80 2.04 20.96 7.45
CA PHE A 80 1.88 19.51 7.63
C PHE A 80 1.69 19.06 9.09
N ARG A 81 1.93 19.94 10.06
CA ARG A 81 1.66 19.71 11.49
C ARG A 81 0.46 20.49 12.00
N SER A 82 -0.12 21.34 11.17
CA SER A 82 -1.27 22.15 11.55
C SER A 82 -2.52 21.25 11.66
N PRO A 83 -3.46 21.58 12.56
CA PRO A 83 -4.76 20.92 12.60
C PRO A 83 -5.51 21.01 11.26
N VAL A 84 -5.28 22.07 10.48
CA VAL A 84 -5.89 22.26 9.15
C VAL A 84 -5.47 21.15 8.18
N PHE A 85 -4.25 20.63 8.28
CA PHE A 85 -3.80 19.50 7.48
C PHE A 85 -4.12 18.16 8.13
N LEU A 86 -3.87 18.03 9.44
CA LEU A 86 -4.00 16.76 10.15
C LEU A 86 -5.46 16.32 10.33
N ALA A 87 -6.41 17.24 10.51
CA ALA A 87 -7.82 16.88 10.66
C ALA A 87 -8.41 16.25 9.38
N PRO A 88 -8.23 16.83 8.17
CA PRO A 88 -8.62 16.15 6.92
C PRO A 88 -7.94 14.79 6.72
N VAL A 89 -6.65 14.66 7.06
CA VAL A 89 -5.94 13.38 6.98
C VAL A 89 -6.56 12.33 7.93
N ALA A 90 -6.86 12.71 9.18
CA ALA A 90 -7.50 11.83 10.14
C ALA A 90 -8.92 11.44 9.71
N LEU A 91 -9.69 12.40 9.19
CA LEU A 91 -11.03 12.13 8.63
C LEU A 91 -10.97 11.22 7.41
N LEU A 92 -9.96 11.37 6.55
CA LEU A 92 -9.74 10.49 5.40
C LEU A 92 -9.36 9.07 5.83
N ALA A 93 -8.52 8.93 6.87
CA ALA A 93 -8.19 7.64 7.48
C ALA A 93 -9.44 6.95 8.01
N LEU A 94 -10.27 7.68 8.76
CA LEU A 94 -11.54 7.18 9.29
C LEU A 94 -12.51 6.80 8.16
N ALA A 95 -12.65 7.65 7.13
CA ALA A 95 -13.49 7.37 5.97
C ALA A 95 -13.05 6.08 5.26
N THR A 96 -11.73 5.91 5.07
CA THR A 96 -11.13 4.70 4.48
C THR A 96 -11.45 3.47 5.32
N LEU A 97 -11.29 3.54 6.64
CA LEU A 97 -11.62 2.43 7.55
C LEU A 97 -13.11 2.06 7.49
N VAL A 98 -14.00 3.05 7.60
CA VAL A 98 -15.45 2.83 7.54
C VAL A 98 -15.86 2.25 6.18
N CYS A 99 -15.36 2.81 5.07
CA CYS A 99 -15.61 2.29 3.73
C CYS A 99 -15.14 0.83 3.57
N THR A 100 -14.01 0.47 4.19
CA THR A 100 -13.47 -0.90 4.17
C THR A 100 -14.40 -1.85 4.93
N LEU A 101 -14.80 -1.47 6.14
CA LEU A 101 -15.70 -2.26 7.00
C LEU A 101 -17.12 -2.39 6.42
N ASP A 102 -17.62 -1.38 5.72
CA ASP A 102 -18.94 -1.44 5.09
C ASP A 102 -18.94 -2.42 3.90
N ARG A 103 -17.84 -2.44 3.14
CA ARG A 103 -17.75 -3.20 1.88
C ARG A 103 -17.19 -4.61 2.03
N TRP A 104 -16.52 -4.93 3.13
CA TRP A 104 -15.77 -6.20 3.25
C TRP A 104 -16.66 -7.43 3.01
N ARG A 105 -17.85 -7.49 3.64
CA ARG A 105 -18.79 -8.63 3.47
C ARG A 105 -19.27 -8.78 2.03
N GLY A 106 -19.51 -7.65 1.36
CA GLY A 106 -19.93 -7.63 -0.05
C GLY A 106 -18.83 -8.17 -0.95
N LEU A 107 -17.60 -7.70 -0.77
CA LEU A 107 -16.43 -8.13 -1.54
C LEU A 107 -16.07 -9.60 -1.26
N TRP A 108 -16.16 -10.04 0.00
CA TRP A 108 -15.93 -11.43 0.39
C TRP A 108 -16.93 -12.38 -0.28
N ARG A 109 -18.22 -12.05 -0.23
CA ARG A 109 -19.24 -12.81 -0.95
C ARG A 109 -18.99 -12.81 -2.45
N ARG A 110 -18.56 -11.69 -3.03
CA ARG A 110 -18.26 -11.63 -4.46
C ARG A 110 -17.08 -12.51 -4.87
N ALA A 111 -16.07 -12.64 -4.01
CA ALA A 111 -14.88 -13.44 -4.30
C ALA A 111 -15.10 -14.95 -4.11
N PHE A 112 -15.91 -15.34 -3.12
CA PHE A 112 -16.03 -16.74 -2.70
C PHE A 112 -17.43 -17.35 -2.84
N HIS A 113 -18.50 -16.55 -2.74
CA HIS A 113 -19.88 -17.03 -2.65
C HIS A 113 -20.73 -16.55 -3.82
N GLN A 114 -20.34 -16.99 -5.00
CA GLN A 114 -21.03 -16.70 -6.25
C GLN A 114 -21.90 -17.88 -6.70
N PRO A 115 -23.18 -17.67 -7.03
CA PRO A 115 -24.05 -18.73 -7.52
C PRO A 115 -23.65 -19.14 -8.94
N VAL A 116 -23.74 -20.43 -9.23
CA VAL A 116 -23.57 -20.98 -10.59
C VAL A 116 -24.82 -20.75 -11.43
N ARG A 117 -25.99 -20.81 -10.80
CA ARG A 117 -27.28 -20.54 -11.45
C ARG A 117 -27.42 -19.06 -11.79
N CYS A 118 -27.99 -18.81 -12.96
CA CYS A 118 -28.38 -17.48 -13.43
C CYS A 118 -29.84 -17.48 -13.86
N SER A 119 -30.52 -16.36 -13.61
CA SER A 119 -31.85 -16.10 -14.16
C SER A 119 -31.74 -15.63 -15.61
N ASP A 120 -32.82 -15.76 -16.36
CA ASP A 120 -32.88 -15.31 -17.75
C ASP A 120 -32.64 -13.81 -17.89
N VAL A 121 -33.18 -13.01 -16.96
CA VAL A 121 -32.91 -11.56 -16.90
C VAL A 121 -31.41 -11.27 -16.73
N ALA A 122 -30.69 -12.06 -15.92
CA ALA A 122 -29.26 -11.86 -15.72
C ALA A 122 -28.42 -12.27 -16.95
N LEU A 123 -28.89 -13.25 -17.72
CA LEU A 123 -28.29 -13.61 -19.01
C LEU A 123 -28.54 -12.50 -20.04
N ASP A 124 -29.77 -12.01 -20.17
CA ASP A 124 -30.16 -11.06 -21.22
C ASP A 124 -29.59 -9.64 -20.99
N THR A 125 -29.31 -9.27 -19.74
CA THR A 125 -28.76 -7.94 -19.39
C THR A 125 -27.24 -7.91 -19.27
N ALA A 126 -26.55 -9.03 -19.52
CA ALA A 126 -25.09 -9.07 -19.48
C ALA A 126 -24.48 -8.26 -20.66
N PRO A 127 -23.31 -7.62 -20.47
CA PRO A 127 -22.68 -6.84 -21.54
C PRO A 127 -22.36 -7.62 -22.81
N HIS A 128 -22.06 -8.91 -22.68
CA HIS A 128 -21.81 -9.80 -23.80
C HIS A 128 -22.72 -11.02 -23.69
N THR A 129 -23.46 -11.31 -24.75
CA THR A 129 -24.39 -12.45 -24.81
C THR A 129 -24.26 -13.15 -26.15
N ALA A 130 -24.52 -14.46 -26.15
CA ALA A 130 -24.60 -15.25 -27.37
C ALA A 130 -25.57 -16.42 -27.19
N SER A 131 -26.20 -16.85 -28.28
CA SER A 131 -27.04 -18.05 -28.30
C SER A 131 -26.58 -18.96 -29.44
N LEU A 132 -26.41 -20.24 -29.14
CA LEU A 132 -26.03 -21.28 -30.07
C LEU A 132 -27.01 -22.44 -29.94
N THR A 133 -27.20 -23.20 -31.01
CA THR A 133 -27.95 -24.44 -31.00
C THR A 133 -27.02 -25.55 -31.45
N ALA A 134 -26.94 -26.64 -30.69
CA ALA A 134 -26.13 -27.81 -31.04
C ALA A 134 -27.02 -29.03 -31.29
N PRO A 135 -26.69 -29.89 -32.26
CA PRO A 135 -27.41 -31.15 -32.51
C PRO A 135 -27.28 -32.12 -31.32
N ASP A 136 -26.10 -32.20 -30.72
CA ASP A 136 -25.82 -33.04 -29.55
C ASP A 136 -25.83 -32.21 -28.26
N ALA A 137 -26.98 -32.23 -27.57
CA ALA A 137 -27.14 -31.57 -26.28
C ALA A 137 -26.29 -32.19 -25.16
N ALA A 138 -25.88 -33.45 -25.27
CA ALA A 138 -25.14 -34.17 -24.24
C ALA A 138 -23.65 -33.81 -24.23
N ALA A 139 -23.06 -33.50 -25.40
CA ALA A 139 -21.67 -33.07 -25.50
C ALA A 139 -21.44 -31.60 -25.07
N LEU A 140 -22.48 -30.75 -25.12
CA LEU A 140 -22.39 -29.31 -24.85
C LEU A 140 -21.74 -28.94 -23.50
N PRO A 141 -22.10 -29.53 -22.35
CA PRO A 141 -21.48 -29.18 -21.07
C PRO A 141 -19.97 -29.43 -21.04
N ARG A 142 -19.51 -30.50 -21.70
CA ARG A 142 -18.09 -30.84 -21.79
C ARG A 142 -17.36 -29.85 -22.69
N ILE A 143 -17.89 -29.57 -23.88
CA ILE A 143 -17.30 -28.62 -24.84
C ILE A 143 -17.16 -27.23 -24.19
N VAL A 144 -18.22 -26.72 -23.57
CA VAL A 144 -18.21 -25.39 -22.93
C VAL A 144 -17.19 -25.36 -21.78
N ARG A 145 -17.14 -26.40 -20.96
CA ARG A 145 -16.16 -26.51 -19.86
C ARG A 145 -14.73 -26.47 -20.40
N GLU A 146 -14.40 -27.30 -21.39
CA GLU A 146 -13.06 -27.38 -21.97
C GLU A 146 -12.64 -26.04 -22.58
N CYS A 147 -13.50 -25.40 -23.36
CA CYS A 147 -13.20 -24.10 -23.98
C CYS A 147 -12.95 -22.98 -22.95
N LEU A 148 -13.65 -23.02 -21.82
CA LEU A 148 -13.46 -22.09 -20.70
C LEU A 148 -12.18 -22.40 -19.92
N GLU A 149 -11.91 -23.66 -19.59
CA GLU A 149 -10.72 -24.08 -18.86
C GLU A 149 -9.43 -23.81 -19.66
N GLN A 150 -9.46 -24.01 -20.99
CA GLN A 150 -8.36 -23.64 -21.91
C GLN A 150 -8.03 -22.14 -21.89
N ARG A 151 -9.00 -21.28 -21.53
CA ARG A 151 -8.82 -19.83 -21.35
C ARG A 151 -8.54 -19.43 -19.90
N GLY A 152 -8.27 -20.39 -19.03
CA GLY A 152 -7.90 -20.16 -17.62
C GLY A 152 -9.08 -19.82 -16.70
N PHE A 153 -10.33 -20.08 -17.11
CA PHE A 153 -11.48 -19.98 -16.23
C PHE A 153 -11.58 -21.22 -15.33
N ARG A 154 -11.92 -21.02 -14.06
CA ARG A 154 -12.30 -22.12 -13.17
C ARG A 154 -13.80 -22.36 -13.31
N VAL A 155 -14.18 -23.54 -13.80
CA VAL A 155 -15.57 -23.86 -14.16
C VAL A 155 -16.28 -24.68 -13.09
N ARG A 156 -17.40 -24.16 -12.60
CA ARG A 156 -18.35 -24.87 -11.73
C ARG A 156 -19.62 -25.21 -12.52
N THR A 157 -20.21 -26.35 -12.24
CA THR A 157 -21.44 -26.81 -12.89
C THR A 157 -22.48 -27.15 -11.85
N GLU A 158 -23.73 -26.78 -12.12
CA GLU A 158 -24.90 -27.18 -11.35
C GLU A 158 -26.01 -27.61 -12.32
N VAL A 159 -26.67 -28.73 -12.00
CA VAL A 159 -27.86 -29.17 -12.72
C VAL A 159 -29.07 -28.70 -11.92
N ALA A 160 -30.00 -28.01 -12.57
CA ALA A 160 -31.25 -27.61 -11.92
C ALA A 160 -32.20 -28.82 -11.83
N PRO A 161 -32.73 -29.15 -10.64
CA PRO A 161 -33.75 -30.17 -10.48
C PRO A 161 -35.10 -29.60 -10.93
N THR A 162 -35.33 -29.60 -12.23
CA THR A 162 -36.62 -29.29 -12.85
C THR A 162 -37.07 -30.49 -13.69
N ASN A 163 -38.37 -30.56 -14.00
CA ASN A 163 -38.95 -31.60 -14.87
C ASN A 163 -38.27 -31.70 -16.26
N GLN A 164 -37.51 -30.67 -16.65
CA GLN A 164 -36.52 -30.72 -17.72
C GLN A 164 -35.15 -30.33 -17.14
N PRO A 165 -34.11 -31.16 -17.28
CA PRO A 165 -32.80 -30.88 -16.71
C PRO A 165 -32.13 -29.74 -17.47
N THR A 166 -31.96 -28.59 -16.82
CA THR A 166 -31.14 -27.49 -17.35
C THR A 166 -29.79 -27.47 -16.66
N ILE A 167 -28.72 -27.41 -17.44
CA ILE A 167 -27.35 -27.42 -16.93
C ILE A 167 -26.84 -25.99 -16.93
N HIS A 168 -26.37 -25.53 -15.77
CA HIS A 168 -25.72 -24.23 -15.62
C HIS A 168 -24.22 -24.44 -15.42
N LEU A 169 -23.41 -23.71 -16.17
CA LEU A 169 -21.98 -23.61 -15.96
C LEU A 169 -21.60 -22.17 -15.68
N ARG A 170 -20.63 -22.01 -14.79
CA ARG A 170 -20.03 -20.72 -14.46
C ARG A 170 -18.53 -20.85 -14.48
N GLY A 171 -17.89 -20.14 -15.39
CA GLY A 171 -16.44 -19.93 -15.38
C GLY A 171 -16.12 -18.61 -14.68
N ASP A 172 -15.24 -18.63 -13.68
CA ASP A 172 -14.67 -17.42 -13.07
C ASP A 172 -13.15 -17.39 -13.28
N ARG A 173 -12.61 -16.25 -13.70
CA ARG A 173 -11.17 -15.98 -13.80
C ARG A 173 -10.84 -14.74 -12.97
N TYR A 174 -9.74 -14.80 -12.20
CA TYR A 174 -9.34 -13.72 -11.27
C TYR A 174 -10.41 -13.36 -10.21
N ARG A 175 -11.11 -14.37 -9.69
CA ARG A 175 -12.19 -14.20 -8.69
C ARG A 175 -11.78 -13.45 -7.40
N LEU A 176 -10.49 -13.44 -7.05
CA LEU A 176 -9.98 -12.80 -5.83
C LEU A 176 -9.68 -11.31 -6.01
N SER A 177 -9.62 -10.82 -7.25
CA SER A 177 -9.26 -9.43 -7.54
C SER A 177 -10.12 -8.36 -6.84
N PRO A 178 -11.42 -8.57 -6.57
CA PRO A 178 -12.20 -7.63 -5.76
C PRO A 178 -11.63 -7.40 -4.35
N LEU A 179 -10.90 -8.37 -3.78
CA LEU A 179 -10.26 -8.24 -2.47
C LEU A 179 -9.01 -7.34 -2.51
N ALA A 180 -8.44 -7.09 -3.69
CA ALA A 180 -7.27 -6.23 -3.83
C ALA A 180 -7.54 -4.79 -3.37
N THR A 181 -8.79 -4.32 -3.48
CA THR A 181 -9.19 -3.02 -2.91
C THR A 181 -9.09 -2.99 -1.38
N LEU A 182 -9.32 -4.12 -0.69
CA LEU A 182 -9.13 -4.19 0.76
C LEU A 182 -7.64 -4.15 1.11
N VAL A 183 -6.79 -4.77 0.30
CA VAL A 183 -5.33 -4.73 0.46
C VAL A 183 -4.81 -3.31 0.29
N THR A 184 -5.26 -2.57 -0.73
CA THR A 184 -4.83 -1.18 -0.93
C THR A 184 -5.30 -0.25 0.20
N HIS A 185 -6.53 -0.41 0.68
CA HIS A 185 -7.02 0.36 1.82
C HIS A 185 -6.23 0.05 3.11
N LEU A 186 -5.98 -1.22 3.39
CA LEU A 186 -5.16 -1.63 4.53
C LEU A 186 -3.75 -1.04 4.41
N ALA A 187 -3.15 -1.08 3.23
CA ALA A 187 -1.85 -0.48 2.98
C ALA A 187 -1.82 1.02 3.31
N VAL A 188 -2.81 1.79 2.85
CA VAL A 188 -2.92 3.23 3.18
C VAL A 188 -3.06 3.45 4.69
N LEU A 189 -3.88 2.64 5.37
CA LEU A 189 -4.03 2.74 6.83
C LEU A 189 -2.72 2.42 7.57
N LEU A 190 -2.01 1.36 7.17
CA LEU A 190 -0.71 1.00 7.74
C LEU A 190 0.35 2.08 7.49
N LEU A 191 0.33 2.72 6.31
CA LEU A 191 1.22 3.84 6.00
C LEU A 191 0.97 5.03 6.94
N LEU A 192 -0.29 5.36 7.20
CA LEU A 192 -0.65 6.44 8.14
C LEU A 192 -0.25 6.10 9.58
N VAL A 193 -0.49 4.87 10.03
CA VAL A 193 -0.04 4.42 11.36
C VAL A 193 1.49 4.46 11.45
N GLY A 194 2.19 4.01 10.40
CA GLY A 194 3.65 4.07 10.32
C GLY A 194 4.17 5.49 10.45
N ALA A 195 3.60 6.44 9.70
CA ALA A 195 3.96 7.84 9.79
C ALA A 195 3.73 8.44 11.19
N VAL A 196 2.63 8.07 11.86
CA VAL A 196 2.37 8.50 13.25
C VAL A 196 3.41 7.92 14.21
N LEU A 197 3.75 6.63 14.07
CA LEU A 197 4.77 5.99 14.91
C LEU A 197 6.15 6.61 14.69
N SER A 198 6.56 6.79 13.43
CA SER A 198 7.83 7.45 13.07
C SER A 198 7.90 8.89 13.60
N SER A 199 6.80 9.64 13.52
CA SER A 199 6.78 11.04 13.97
C SER A 199 6.67 11.20 15.49
N GLY A 200 6.01 10.25 16.18
CA GLY A 200 5.75 10.33 17.62
C GLY A 200 6.83 9.69 18.48
N TYR A 201 7.45 8.60 18.00
CA TYR A 201 8.41 7.79 18.75
C TYR A 201 9.75 7.63 18.04
N GLY A 202 9.86 8.13 16.81
CA GLY A 202 11.11 8.13 16.07
C GLY A 202 12.01 9.28 16.50
N TRP A 203 13.31 9.01 16.59
CA TRP A 203 14.33 10.00 16.89
C TRP A 203 15.58 9.76 16.04
N ARG A 204 16.37 10.81 15.91
CA ARG A 204 17.63 10.79 15.17
C ARG A 204 18.60 11.77 15.80
N GLU A 205 19.82 11.30 16.01
CA GLU A 205 20.87 12.04 16.69
C GLU A 205 22.18 11.87 15.93
N ARG A 206 23.03 12.90 15.96
CA ARG A 206 24.38 12.83 15.40
C ARG A 206 25.36 12.71 16.55
N VAL A 207 26.08 11.60 16.58
CA VAL A 207 27.07 11.29 17.61
C VAL A 207 28.44 11.35 16.95
N THR A 208 29.27 12.30 17.37
CA THR A 208 30.67 12.42 16.92
C THR A 208 31.57 11.88 18.01
N ILE A 209 32.44 10.93 17.65
CA ILE A 209 33.29 10.17 18.56
C ILE A 209 34.73 10.34 18.09
N GLY A 210 35.64 10.74 18.99
CA GLY A 210 37.07 10.77 18.70
C GLY A 210 37.71 9.37 18.75
N PRO A 211 38.94 9.21 18.25
CA PRO A 211 39.64 7.93 18.23
C PRO A 211 39.75 7.31 19.63
N GLY A 212 39.19 6.12 19.83
CA GLY A 212 39.22 5.41 21.11
C GLY A 212 38.26 5.93 22.17
N GLU A 213 37.55 7.04 21.90
CA GLU A 213 36.58 7.64 22.80
C GLU A 213 35.25 6.89 22.79
N THR A 214 34.46 7.12 23.84
CA THR A 214 33.10 6.60 23.98
C THR A 214 32.13 7.77 24.08
N ALA A 215 31.01 7.68 23.36
CA ALA A 215 29.93 8.63 23.41
C ALA A 215 28.60 7.92 23.67
N GLU A 216 27.83 8.46 24.61
CA GLU A 216 26.48 7.99 24.91
C GLU A 216 25.52 8.33 23.76
N VAL A 217 24.61 7.40 23.48
CA VAL A 217 23.46 7.64 22.61
C VAL A 217 22.32 8.14 23.48
N GLY A 218 21.76 9.29 23.15
CA GLY A 218 20.72 9.93 23.92
C GLY A 218 19.39 9.18 23.91
N HIS A 219 18.31 9.93 24.19
CA HIS A 219 16.94 9.43 24.09
C HIS A 219 16.60 8.21 24.98
N GLY A 220 17.32 8.01 26.08
CA GLY A 220 17.06 6.93 27.03
C GLY A 220 17.38 5.54 26.49
N SER A 221 18.28 5.44 25.50
CA SER A 221 18.66 4.18 24.87
C SER A 221 19.52 3.28 25.75
N ASN A 222 20.22 3.85 26.75
CA ASN A 222 21.25 3.19 27.56
C ASN A 222 22.39 2.56 26.74
N LEU A 223 22.57 3.01 25.49
CA LEU A 223 23.64 2.57 24.61
C LEU A 223 24.77 3.59 24.60
N ALA A 224 26.01 3.11 24.67
CA ALA A 224 27.19 3.92 24.38
C ALA A 224 27.98 3.32 23.23
N LEU A 225 28.51 4.19 22.37
CA LEU A 225 29.27 3.83 21.18
C LEU A 225 30.73 4.19 21.42
N ARG A 226 31.63 3.24 21.18
CA ARG A 226 33.07 3.46 21.21
C ARG A 226 33.66 3.34 19.82
N ASP A 227 34.49 4.29 19.43
CA ASP A 227 35.26 4.22 18.19
C ASP A 227 36.50 3.34 18.41
N GLU A 228 36.52 2.18 17.77
CA GLU A 228 37.66 1.27 17.77
C GLU A 228 38.64 1.56 16.63
N GLY A 229 38.23 2.38 15.65
CA GLY A 229 39.07 2.79 14.55
C GLY A 229 38.29 3.04 13.26
N PHE A 230 38.95 3.77 12.36
CA PHE A 230 38.40 4.10 11.05
C PHE A 230 39.39 3.75 9.94
N ILE A 231 38.90 3.05 8.92
CA ILE A 231 39.69 2.56 7.78
C ILE A 231 39.11 3.13 6.49
N VAL A 232 39.97 3.73 5.67
CA VAL A 232 39.67 4.08 4.28
C VAL A 232 40.31 3.04 3.39
N ALA A 233 39.54 2.03 2.97
CA ALA A 233 40.06 1.02 2.05
C ALA A 233 40.23 1.65 0.66
N ARG A 234 41.35 1.34 -0.01
CA ARG A 234 41.67 1.85 -1.34
C ARG A 234 41.94 0.70 -2.31
N TYR A 235 41.60 0.91 -3.57
CA TYR A 235 42.02 0.03 -4.65
C TYR A 235 43.51 0.21 -4.97
N PRO A 236 44.14 -0.70 -5.72
CA PRO A 236 45.55 -0.57 -6.12
C PRO A 236 45.88 0.71 -6.89
N ASP A 237 44.89 1.31 -7.56
CA ASP A 237 45.01 2.59 -8.28
C ASP A 237 44.93 3.82 -7.36
N GLY A 238 44.75 3.62 -6.04
CA GLY A 238 44.66 4.66 -5.02
C GLY A 238 43.26 5.24 -4.82
N SER A 239 42.28 4.88 -5.65
CA SER A 239 40.89 5.30 -5.49
C SER A 239 40.24 4.68 -4.25
N VAL A 240 39.28 5.37 -3.63
CA VAL A 240 38.64 4.89 -2.39
C VAL A 240 37.63 3.78 -2.71
N ALA A 241 37.80 2.62 -2.07
CA ALA A 241 36.93 1.47 -2.19
C ALA A 241 35.81 1.47 -1.13
N SER A 242 36.14 1.76 0.14
CA SER A 242 35.16 1.84 1.22
C SER A 242 35.63 2.73 2.37
N TYR A 243 34.67 3.24 3.13
CA TYR A 243 34.89 3.87 4.44
C TYR A 243 34.26 2.97 5.50
N GLU A 244 35.06 2.57 6.48
CA GLU A 244 34.65 1.60 7.49
C GLU A 244 35.00 2.15 8.88
N ALA A 245 33.97 2.34 9.71
CA ALA A 245 34.15 2.65 11.13
C ALA A 245 33.94 1.37 11.94
N GLU A 246 34.90 0.98 12.76
CA GLU A 246 34.75 -0.12 13.69
C GLU A 246 34.18 0.41 15.01
N ILE A 247 32.97 -0.04 15.36
CA ILE A 247 32.22 0.49 16.49
C ILE A 247 31.90 -0.64 17.46
N SER A 248 32.24 -0.42 18.73
CA SER A 248 31.76 -1.23 19.84
C SER A 248 30.53 -0.56 20.46
N ILE A 249 29.45 -1.31 20.58
CA ILE A 249 28.21 -0.92 21.24
C ILE A 249 28.23 -1.53 22.64
N THR A 250 28.03 -0.70 23.64
CA THR A 250 27.92 -1.07 25.05
C THR A 250 26.53 -0.73 25.56
N GLU A 251 25.99 -1.57 26.44
CA GLU A 251 24.74 -1.32 27.16
C GLU A 251 25.07 -1.34 28.66
N GLY A 252 25.14 -0.15 29.26
CA GLY A 252 25.86 0.03 30.53
C GLY A 252 27.34 -0.32 30.38
N ASP A 253 27.90 -1.08 31.32
CA ASP A 253 29.32 -1.46 31.31
C ASP A 253 29.64 -2.69 30.43
N ARG A 254 28.64 -3.28 29.75
CA ARG A 254 28.81 -4.51 28.98
C ARG A 254 28.86 -4.23 27.49
N GLU A 255 29.93 -4.65 26.83
CA GLU A 255 29.99 -4.72 25.37
C GLU A 255 29.00 -5.75 24.85
N VAL A 256 28.03 -5.30 24.04
CA VAL A 256 26.95 -6.14 23.50
C VAL A 256 27.16 -6.48 22.04
N LYS A 257 27.89 -5.64 21.29
CA LYS A 257 28.18 -5.88 19.87
C LYS A 257 29.35 -5.03 19.40
N ARG A 258 30.31 -5.64 18.71
CA ARG A 258 31.38 -4.95 17.99
C ARG A 258 31.31 -5.30 16.52
N SER A 259 31.23 -4.30 15.65
CA SER A 259 31.09 -4.52 14.20
C SER A 259 31.48 -3.28 13.41
N ARG A 260 31.71 -3.47 12.11
CA ARG A 260 31.95 -2.36 11.19
C ARG A 260 30.64 -1.72 10.73
N VAL A 261 30.66 -0.40 10.64
CA VAL A 261 29.66 0.45 9.97
C VAL A 261 30.28 0.96 8.68
N ARG A 262 29.63 0.72 7.54
CA ARG A 262 30.15 1.14 6.23
C ARG A 262 29.12 2.04 5.55
N VAL A 263 29.56 2.79 4.53
CA VAL A 263 28.65 3.59 3.70
C VAL A 263 27.62 2.64 3.07
N ASN A 264 26.33 2.93 3.26
CA ASN A 264 25.18 2.11 2.83
C ASN A 264 25.01 0.75 3.52
N GLU A 265 25.88 0.37 4.46
CA GLU A 265 25.73 -0.83 5.30
C GLU A 265 25.67 -0.41 6.78
N PRO A 266 24.49 0.04 7.24
CA PRO A 266 24.33 0.50 8.62
C PRO A 266 24.39 -0.68 9.61
N LEU A 267 24.89 -0.40 10.82
CA LEU A 267 24.87 -1.34 11.92
C LEU A 267 23.59 -1.16 12.73
N THR A 268 22.81 -2.22 12.92
CA THR A 268 21.60 -2.17 13.75
C THR A 268 21.77 -2.96 15.04
N TYR A 269 21.26 -2.40 16.14
CA TYR A 269 21.18 -3.04 17.45
C TYR A 269 20.02 -2.43 18.26
N GLY A 270 19.21 -3.25 18.93
CA GLY A 270 18.14 -2.76 19.81
C GLY A 270 17.10 -1.85 19.15
N GLY A 271 16.87 -1.96 17.84
CA GLY A 271 15.99 -1.05 17.08
C GLY A 271 16.63 0.28 16.67
N VAL A 272 17.89 0.52 17.05
CA VAL A 272 18.68 1.70 16.65
C VAL A 272 19.58 1.31 15.47
N GLY A 273 19.53 2.10 14.40
CA GLY A 273 20.45 2.02 13.26
C GLY A 273 21.55 3.07 13.37
N LEU A 274 22.79 2.65 13.15
CA LEU A 274 23.98 3.50 13.13
C LEU A 274 24.43 3.65 11.69
N TYR A 275 24.39 4.88 11.18
CA TYR A 275 24.76 5.21 9.81
C TYR A 275 26.03 6.05 9.83
N LEU A 276 27.06 5.62 9.11
CA LEU A 276 28.27 6.42 8.92
C LEU A 276 27.93 7.68 8.12
N GLN A 277 28.03 8.86 8.75
CA GLN A 277 27.64 10.13 8.14
C GLN A 277 28.84 10.92 7.63
N SER A 278 29.88 11.05 8.46
CA SER A 278 31.11 11.75 8.10
C SER A 278 32.26 11.31 9.00
N TYR A 279 33.47 11.66 8.61
CA TYR A 279 34.67 11.54 9.43
C TYR A 279 35.48 12.84 9.31
N ALA A 280 36.29 13.14 10.31
CA ALA A 280 37.19 14.29 10.31
C ALA A 280 38.52 13.92 10.96
N GLY A 281 39.62 14.51 10.50
CA GLY A 281 40.95 14.26 11.05
C GLY A 281 41.95 13.75 10.01
N THR A 282 43.06 13.21 10.51
CA THR A 282 44.19 12.71 9.72
C THR A 282 44.37 11.21 9.92
N GLU A 283 45.18 10.59 9.07
CA GLU A 283 45.39 9.14 9.07
C GLU A 283 45.78 8.61 10.47
N GLY A 284 45.01 7.64 10.98
CA GLY A 284 45.17 7.07 12.32
C GLY A 284 44.56 7.89 13.47
N ARG A 285 43.98 9.06 13.21
CA ARG A 285 43.28 9.91 14.20
C ARG A 285 42.01 10.51 13.61
N TYR A 286 41.14 9.66 13.11
CA TYR A 286 39.84 10.08 12.61
C TYR A 286 38.81 10.11 13.72
N SER A 287 38.12 11.23 13.89
CA SER A 287 36.83 11.22 14.56
C SER A 287 35.75 10.77 13.56
N VAL A 288 34.83 9.95 14.03
CA VAL A 288 33.71 9.43 13.24
C VAL A 288 32.43 10.07 13.72
N THR A 289 31.59 10.52 12.78
CA THR A 289 30.23 10.98 13.06
C THR A 289 29.25 9.94 12.54
N LEU A 290 28.49 9.37 13.47
CA LEU A 290 27.42 8.44 13.20
C LEU A 290 26.07 9.15 13.35
N LEU A 291 25.17 8.93 12.40
CA LEU A 291 23.76 9.25 12.56
C LEU A 291 23.08 8.04 13.20
N THR A 292 22.67 8.19 14.44
CA THR A 292 21.93 7.17 15.21
C THR A 292 20.44 7.41 15.01
N VAL A 293 19.70 6.42 14.51
CA VAL A 293 18.29 6.54 14.14
C VAL A 293 17.48 5.42 14.77
N HIS A 294 16.42 5.77 15.48
CA HIS A 294 15.37 4.85 15.87
C HIS A 294 14.09 5.26 15.15
N ASP A 295 13.53 4.36 14.34
CA ASP A 295 12.27 4.61 13.62
C ASP A 295 11.35 3.39 13.72
N PRO A 296 10.41 3.36 14.69
CA PRO A 296 9.52 2.22 14.87
C PRO A 296 8.44 2.13 13.77
N GLY A 297 8.22 3.20 13.02
CA GLY A 297 7.27 3.21 11.91
C GLY A 297 7.86 2.73 10.58
N TYR A 298 9.19 2.71 10.44
CA TYR A 298 9.87 2.36 9.19
C TYR A 298 9.41 1.02 8.59
N GLY A 299 9.45 -0.06 9.38
CA GLY A 299 9.05 -1.39 8.91
C GLY A 299 7.58 -1.44 8.48
N LEU A 300 6.72 -0.69 9.16
CA LEU A 300 5.30 -0.60 8.84
C LEU A 300 5.06 0.14 7.52
N VAL A 301 5.78 1.24 7.29
CA VAL A 301 5.72 2.02 6.04
C VAL A 301 6.22 1.19 4.85
N ILE A 302 7.32 0.45 5.01
CA ILE A 302 7.84 -0.43 3.94
C ILE A 302 6.83 -1.53 3.61
N THR A 303 6.29 -2.20 4.64
CA THR A 303 5.26 -3.23 4.47
C THR A 303 4.02 -2.68 3.78
N ALA A 304 3.57 -1.49 4.19
CA ALA A 304 2.47 -0.77 3.55
C ALA A 304 2.76 -0.47 2.07
N GLY A 305 3.98 -0.03 1.73
CA GLY A 305 4.41 0.21 0.36
C GLY A 305 4.28 -1.04 -0.52
N PHE A 306 4.78 -2.19 -0.05
CA PHE A 306 4.64 -3.46 -0.77
C PHE A 306 3.18 -3.89 -0.95
N LEU A 307 2.37 -3.79 0.10
CA LEU A 307 0.94 -4.12 0.02
C LEU A 307 0.19 -3.19 -0.94
N LEU A 308 0.54 -1.91 -0.97
CA LEU A 308 -0.06 -0.93 -1.88
C LEU A 308 0.27 -1.29 -3.34
N LEU A 309 1.54 -1.56 -3.63
CA LEU A 309 1.99 -1.98 -4.96
C LEU A 309 1.30 -3.28 -5.40
N LEU A 310 1.25 -4.28 -4.52
CA LEU A 310 0.55 -5.55 -4.78
C LEU A 310 -0.93 -5.34 -5.07
N GLY A 311 -1.64 -4.60 -4.20
CA GLY A 311 -3.07 -4.35 -4.34
C GLY A 311 -3.42 -3.58 -5.62
N LEU A 312 -2.61 -2.57 -5.99
CA LEU A 312 -2.78 -1.84 -7.24
C LEU A 312 -2.50 -2.73 -8.46
N THR A 313 -1.42 -3.52 -8.41
CA THR A 313 -1.04 -4.43 -9.49
C THR A 313 -2.16 -5.44 -9.77
N VAL A 314 -2.71 -6.07 -8.73
CA VAL A 314 -3.85 -7.00 -8.87
C VAL A 314 -5.08 -6.27 -9.42
N SER A 315 -5.38 -5.08 -8.88
CA SER A 315 -6.58 -4.31 -9.28
C SER A 315 -6.55 -3.86 -10.75
N PHE A 316 -5.38 -3.57 -11.31
CA PHE A 316 -5.25 -3.07 -12.68
C PHE A 316 -5.01 -4.16 -13.72
N ASN A 317 -4.30 -5.24 -13.38
CA ASN A 317 -3.85 -6.23 -14.37
C ASN A 317 -4.71 -7.51 -14.39
N PHE A 318 -5.52 -7.74 -13.36
CA PHE A 318 -6.27 -8.99 -13.21
C PHE A 318 -7.76 -8.69 -12.99
N PRO A 319 -8.48 -8.11 -13.96
CA PRO A 319 -9.91 -7.83 -13.79
C PRO A 319 -10.69 -9.13 -13.57
N HIS A 320 -11.63 -9.16 -12.61
CA HIS A 320 -12.49 -10.33 -12.44
C HIS A 320 -13.35 -10.52 -13.69
N CYS A 321 -13.22 -11.67 -14.34
CA CYS A 321 -14.02 -12.07 -15.49
C CYS A 321 -14.90 -13.25 -15.12
N TRP A 322 -16.13 -13.26 -15.61
CA TRP A 322 -17.01 -14.42 -15.51
C TRP A 322 -17.76 -14.67 -16.81
N VAL A 323 -18.02 -15.95 -17.06
CA VAL A 323 -18.88 -16.43 -18.15
C VAL A 323 -19.89 -17.40 -17.57
N HIS A 324 -21.16 -17.18 -17.85
CA HIS A 324 -22.26 -18.07 -17.54
C HIS A 324 -22.72 -18.77 -18.81
N ALA A 325 -22.99 -20.06 -18.69
CA ALA A 325 -23.60 -20.87 -19.73
C ALA A 325 -24.85 -21.55 -19.18
N ARG A 326 -25.94 -21.47 -19.92
CA ARG A 326 -27.18 -22.21 -19.66
C ARG A 326 -27.43 -23.12 -20.85
N ILE A 327 -27.53 -24.42 -20.60
CA ILE A 327 -27.85 -25.43 -21.59
C ILE A 327 -29.27 -25.92 -21.33
N GLY A 328 -30.14 -25.70 -22.31
CA GLY A 328 -31.52 -26.15 -22.33
C GLY A 328 -31.64 -27.61 -22.80
N PRO A 329 -32.79 -28.25 -22.55
CA PRO A 329 -33.04 -29.65 -22.89
C PRO A 329 -33.07 -29.94 -24.39
N GLN A 330 -33.27 -28.91 -25.23
CA GLN A 330 -33.32 -29.01 -26.70
C GLN A 330 -31.97 -28.69 -27.37
N GLY A 331 -30.86 -28.70 -26.61
CA GLY A 331 -29.54 -28.35 -27.15
C GLY A 331 -29.32 -26.85 -27.36
N THR A 332 -30.16 -26.01 -26.76
CA THR A 332 -30.00 -24.56 -26.79
C THR A 332 -28.97 -24.11 -25.75
N LEU A 333 -27.88 -23.50 -26.21
CA LEU A 333 -26.84 -22.93 -25.36
C LEU A 333 -26.97 -21.40 -25.34
N ARG A 334 -27.20 -20.83 -24.16
CA ARG A 334 -27.12 -19.39 -23.91
C ARG A 334 -25.86 -19.07 -23.13
N LEU A 335 -25.07 -18.12 -23.62
CA LEU A 335 -23.85 -17.64 -23.00
C LEU A 335 -24.01 -16.18 -22.61
N ALA A 336 -23.49 -15.82 -21.43
CA ALA A 336 -23.39 -14.45 -20.95
C ALA A 336 -22.02 -14.22 -20.33
N GLY A 337 -21.38 -13.11 -20.64
CA GLY A 337 -20.04 -12.77 -20.17
C GLY A 337 -19.97 -11.35 -19.62
N ARG A 338 -19.12 -11.17 -18.60
CA ARG A 338 -18.75 -9.85 -18.11
C ARG A 338 -17.33 -9.87 -17.56
N ALA A 339 -16.65 -8.76 -17.75
CA ALA A 339 -15.43 -8.43 -17.03
C ALA A 339 -15.63 -7.15 -16.21
N ASP A 340 -15.02 -7.10 -15.02
CA ASP A 340 -14.86 -5.85 -14.29
C ASP A 340 -13.91 -4.91 -15.04
N ARG A 341 -14.13 -3.60 -14.87
CA ARG A 341 -13.32 -2.44 -15.35
C ARG A 341 -12.21 -2.74 -16.38
N ARG A 342 -12.31 -2.14 -17.57
CA ARG A 342 -11.20 -1.98 -18.55
C ARG A 342 -10.60 -3.27 -19.13
N ALA A 343 -11.30 -4.41 -19.09
CA ALA A 343 -10.93 -5.53 -19.95
C ALA A 343 -11.38 -5.23 -21.39
N TYR A 344 -10.70 -4.28 -22.07
CA TYR A 344 -11.04 -3.84 -23.42
C TYR A 344 -11.10 -5.00 -24.42
N ASP A 345 -10.33 -6.07 -24.18
CA ASP A 345 -10.24 -7.23 -25.06
C ASP A 345 -11.18 -8.39 -24.65
N PHE A 346 -11.89 -8.29 -23.52
CA PHE A 346 -12.77 -9.38 -23.07
C PHE A 346 -13.91 -9.66 -24.05
N GLY A 347 -14.41 -8.63 -24.73
CA GLY A 347 -15.42 -8.81 -25.79
C GLY A 347 -14.90 -9.68 -26.94
N ARG A 348 -13.68 -9.41 -27.43
CA ARG A 348 -13.04 -10.21 -28.49
C ARG A 348 -12.73 -11.63 -28.03
N GLU A 349 -12.27 -11.78 -26.79
CA GLU A 349 -12.06 -13.10 -26.19
C GLU A 349 -13.38 -13.89 -26.09
N PHE A 350 -14.47 -13.23 -25.68
CA PHE A 350 -15.80 -13.82 -25.59
C PHE A 350 -16.33 -14.22 -26.97
N GLU A 351 -16.19 -13.38 -28.00
CA GLU A 351 -16.56 -13.71 -29.38
C GLU A 351 -15.76 -14.91 -29.91
N ALA A 352 -14.44 -14.95 -29.65
CA ALA A 352 -13.60 -16.08 -30.02
C ALA A 352 -14.01 -17.37 -29.29
N LEU A 353 -14.38 -17.27 -28.01
CA LEU A 353 -14.93 -18.38 -27.23
C LEU A 353 -16.23 -18.91 -27.85
N VAL A 354 -17.17 -18.02 -28.19
CA VAL A 354 -18.45 -18.39 -28.82
C VAL A 354 -18.21 -19.07 -30.17
N LYS A 355 -17.32 -18.52 -31.00
CA LYS A 355 -16.97 -19.10 -32.30
C LYS A 355 -16.36 -20.50 -32.17
N GLU A 356 -15.46 -20.69 -31.22
CA GLU A 356 -14.84 -22.00 -30.98
C GLU A 356 -15.85 -23.03 -30.47
N ILE A 357 -16.75 -22.65 -29.55
CA ILE A 357 -17.83 -23.52 -29.09
C ILE A 357 -18.72 -23.90 -30.27
N GLY A 358 -19.15 -22.92 -31.09
CA GLY A 358 -19.97 -23.19 -32.28
C GLY A 358 -19.31 -24.16 -33.26
N ALA A 359 -17.99 -24.00 -33.51
CA ALA A 359 -17.23 -24.89 -34.37
C ALA A 359 -17.18 -26.32 -33.83
N ARG A 360 -16.93 -26.49 -32.52
CA ARG A 360 -16.91 -27.81 -31.86
C ARG A 360 -18.29 -28.46 -31.73
N CYS A 361 -19.38 -27.68 -31.80
CA CYS A 361 -20.74 -28.21 -31.83
C CYS A 361 -21.20 -28.64 -33.23
N SER A 362 -20.49 -28.22 -34.28
CA SER A 362 -20.82 -28.53 -35.68
C SER A 362 -20.10 -29.78 -36.20
N HIS A 363 -19.09 -30.24 -35.46
CA HIS A 363 -18.37 -31.51 -35.63
C HIS A 363 -18.88 -32.52 -34.61
#